data_AF-A0A126PB19-F1
#
_entry.id   AF-A0A126PB19-F1
#
_cell.length_a   1.000
_cell.length_b   1.000
_cell.length_c   1.000
_cell.angle_alpha   90.00
_cell.angle_beta   90.00
_cell.angle_gamma   90.00
#
_symmetry.space_group_name_H-M   'P 1'
#
loop_
_entity.id
_entity.type
_entity.pdbx_description
1 polymer ?
#
loop_
_entity_poly.entity_id
_entity_poly.type
_entity_poly.pdbx_seq_one_letter_code
_entity_poly.pdbx_strand_id
1 'polypeptide(L)'
;MAPLTNGRAEAEAGVLRRVTVATTPTGFSGTGYVTGFTNSDTLNVAITFNNPTAGLYKLSVGYTSPYGPKVANLDVNGSKSTVAFAGTATGPAFAVSDAGTVLLPQGLNTVTIGGNYGYYGVDYMQLTAASVAPPPKQLSDPLATAGAKALHSYLADLYGTKILSGQQDDQYGNANSEVKYVLATTGKEPAIVSMDLLNYASAAVTRYGASTDAERYLTWSRSGNGRGITALIWHWRAPADNVTTANPSGSPDGAFYTANTAFNFAAALADTSGTRYHLLLNDIDLIAAQLKKFQAAGVPVLWRPLHETPGTFFWWGNQGADNFKKLWQLLYTRLTVRHQLHNLIWVYSTDATPDAAWYPGDAYVDVAGDDIYQSSATLDPNVNISGNWTARRWRFVALLLIVSAAVQPRPGSSF
;
A
#
# COMPACT_ATOMS: atom_id res chain seq x y z
N MET A 1 0.49 -19.98 -30.06
CA MET A 1 1.27 -19.02 -29.24
C MET A 1 1.68 -17.90 -30.15
N ALA A 2 1.39 -16.65 -29.78
CA ALA A 2 1.77 -15.49 -30.56
C ALA A 2 3.29 -15.25 -30.44
N PRO A 3 4.01 -15.00 -31.55
CA PRO A 3 5.42 -14.63 -31.48
C PRO A 3 5.57 -13.25 -30.86
N LEU A 4 6.62 -13.08 -30.04
CA LEU A 4 6.97 -11.79 -29.46
C LEU A 4 8.12 -11.17 -30.28
N THR A 5 7.79 -10.29 -31.22
CA THR A 5 8.76 -9.63 -32.11
C THR A 5 9.01 -8.21 -31.61
N ASN A 6 10.23 -7.89 -31.16
CA ASN A 6 10.55 -6.60 -30.54
C ASN A 6 9.57 -6.20 -29.43
N GLY A 7 9.17 -7.17 -28.60
CA GLY A 7 8.19 -6.97 -27.52
C GLY A 7 6.73 -6.89 -27.98
N ARG A 8 6.43 -6.99 -29.27
CA ARG A 8 5.07 -6.96 -29.81
C ARG A 8 4.51 -8.36 -30.04
N ALA A 9 3.25 -8.57 -29.67
CA ALA A 9 2.47 -9.73 -30.08
C ALA A 9 1.15 -9.26 -30.71
N GLU A 10 0.92 -9.67 -31.95
CA GLU A 10 -0.25 -9.31 -32.76
C GLU A 10 -1.51 -9.99 -32.23
N ALA A 11 -2.62 -9.27 -32.15
CA ALA A 11 -3.85 -9.76 -31.54
C ALA A 11 -4.51 -10.87 -32.37
N GLU A 12 -4.41 -10.80 -33.69
CA GLU A 12 -4.95 -11.82 -34.60
C GLU A 12 -4.22 -13.17 -34.50
N ALA A 13 -3.03 -13.21 -33.89
CA ALA A 13 -2.31 -14.44 -33.55
C ALA A 13 -2.76 -15.05 -32.20
N GLY A 14 -3.67 -14.38 -31.49
CA GLY A 14 -4.25 -14.84 -30.23
C GLY A 14 -5.36 -15.88 -30.40
N VAL A 15 -5.93 -16.32 -29.28
CA VAL A 15 -7.14 -17.15 -29.26
C VAL A 15 -8.36 -16.24 -29.22
N LEU A 16 -9.10 -16.22 -30.33
CA LEU A 16 -10.29 -15.38 -30.50
C LEU A 16 -11.52 -16.09 -29.92
N ARG A 17 -12.23 -15.44 -29.00
CA ARG A 17 -13.49 -15.94 -28.44
C ARG A 17 -14.62 -15.04 -28.91
N ARG A 18 -15.39 -15.52 -29.90
CA ARG A 18 -16.58 -14.83 -30.46
C ARG A 18 -16.29 -13.42 -31.01
N VAL A 19 -15.04 -13.17 -31.38
CA VAL A 19 -14.53 -11.98 -32.05
C VAL A 19 -13.90 -12.41 -33.37
N THR A 20 -13.67 -11.47 -34.28
CA THR A 20 -13.16 -11.77 -35.63
C THR A 20 -11.99 -10.88 -36.00
N VAL A 21 -11.18 -11.33 -36.96
CA VAL A 21 -10.14 -10.49 -37.56
C VAL A 21 -10.76 -9.61 -38.64
N ALA A 22 -10.35 -8.35 -38.69
CA ALA A 22 -10.68 -7.40 -39.75
C ALA A 22 -9.42 -6.79 -40.36
N THR A 23 -9.55 -6.29 -41.60
CA THR A 23 -8.46 -5.66 -42.37
C THR A 23 -8.86 -4.26 -42.87
N THR A 24 -9.97 -3.72 -42.38
CA THR A 24 -10.44 -2.37 -42.67
C THR A 24 -10.95 -1.74 -41.38
N PRO A 25 -10.53 -0.52 -41.01
CA PRO A 25 -9.67 0.40 -41.76
C PRO A 25 -8.20 -0.07 -41.83
N THR A 26 -7.44 0.48 -42.78
CA THR A 26 -5.99 0.24 -42.92
C THR A 26 -5.19 0.93 -41.81
N GLY A 27 -3.96 0.47 -41.57
CA GLY A 27 -3.04 1.08 -40.59
C GLY A 27 -2.78 0.23 -39.33
N PHE A 28 -3.33 -0.99 -39.28
CA PHE A 28 -2.99 -2.02 -38.30
C PHE A 28 -1.58 -2.58 -38.52
N SER A 29 -1.02 -3.22 -37.49
CA SER A 29 0.22 -4.00 -37.53
C SER A 29 -0.06 -5.43 -37.99
N GLY A 30 0.96 -6.13 -38.47
CA GLY A 30 0.79 -7.53 -38.86
C GLY A 30 -0.16 -7.73 -40.05
N THR A 31 -1.15 -8.59 -39.89
CA THR A 31 -2.04 -9.06 -40.96
C THR A 31 -3.49 -8.64 -40.80
N GLY A 32 -3.85 -8.11 -39.64
CA GLY A 32 -5.18 -7.59 -39.35
C GLY A 32 -5.24 -7.05 -37.93
N TYR A 33 -6.45 -6.88 -37.42
CA TYR A 33 -6.69 -6.58 -36.02
C TYR A 33 -7.97 -7.29 -35.58
N VAL A 34 -8.13 -7.52 -34.29
CA VAL A 34 -9.32 -8.19 -33.73
C VAL A 34 -10.41 -7.16 -33.48
N THR A 35 -11.65 -7.47 -33.88
CA THR A 35 -12.85 -6.63 -33.71
C THR A 35 -14.08 -7.48 -33.38
N GLY A 36 -15.25 -6.84 -33.29
CA GLY A 36 -16.51 -7.50 -32.93
C GLY A 36 -16.76 -7.55 -31.43
N PHE A 37 -15.94 -6.86 -30.63
CA PHE A 37 -16.16 -6.72 -29.20
C PHE A 37 -17.49 -6.02 -28.92
N THR A 38 -18.26 -6.54 -27.96
CA THR A 38 -19.45 -5.88 -27.40
C THR A 38 -19.23 -5.66 -25.91
N ASN A 39 -20.28 -5.27 -25.20
CA ASN A 39 -20.22 -5.11 -23.74
C ASN A 39 -20.19 -6.42 -22.95
N SER A 40 -20.11 -7.58 -23.61
CA SER A 40 -20.00 -8.88 -22.96
C SER A 40 -18.54 -9.32 -22.84
N ASP A 41 -18.12 -9.66 -21.63
CA ASP A 41 -16.78 -10.20 -21.33
C ASP A 41 -16.52 -11.58 -21.94
N THR A 42 -17.55 -12.23 -22.49
CA THR A 42 -17.39 -13.49 -23.26
C THR A 42 -16.77 -13.26 -24.64
N LEU A 43 -16.72 -12.01 -25.12
CA LEU A 43 -16.05 -11.61 -26.35
C LEU A 43 -14.67 -11.04 -26.01
N ASN A 44 -13.64 -11.84 -26.23
CA ASN A 44 -12.27 -11.47 -25.91
C ASN A 44 -11.25 -12.11 -26.85
N VAL A 45 -10.04 -11.56 -26.83
CA VAL A 45 -8.84 -12.17 -27.40
C VAL A 45 -7.85 -12.48 -26.30
N ALA A 46 -7.36 -13.72 -26.26
CA ALA A 46 -6.29 -14.14 -25.35
C ALA A 46 -4.97 -14.30 -26.11
N ILE A 47 -4.02 -13.43 -25.85
CA ILE A 47 -2.70 -13.41 -26.48
C ILE A 47 -1.72 -14.10 -25.54
N THR A 48 -1.40 -15.36 -25.84
CA THR A 48 -0.39 -16.14 -25.10
C THR A 48 0.95 -16.08 -25.82
N PHE A 49 2.00 -15.67 -25.12
CA PHE A 49 3.36 -15.51 -25.63
C PHE A 49 4.40 -16.06 -24.65
N ASN A 50 5.62 -16.32 -25.14
CA ASN A 50 6.75 -16.71 -24.32
C ASN A 50 7.62 -15.49 -24.00
N ASN A 51 7.64 -15.06 -22.74
CA ASN A 51 8.44 -13.96 -22.25
C ASN A 51 9.89 -14.43 -21.98
N PRO A 52 10.91 -13.84 -22.64
CA PRO A 52 12.28 -14.35 -22.55
C PRO A 52 12.93 -14.13 -21.17
N THR A 53 12.56 -13.04 -20.47
CA THR A 53 13.20 -12.63 -19.22
C THR A 53 12.14 -12.21 -18.21
N ALA A 54 12.24 -12.68 -16.96
CA ALA A 54 11.36 -12.20 -15.90
C ALA A 54 11.66 -10.71 -15.61
N GLY A 55 10.63 -9.88 -15.43
CA GLY A 55 10.83 -8.46 -15.15
C GLY A 55 9.57 -7.61 -15.19
N LEU A 56 9.74 -6.32 -14.92
CA LEU A 56 8.70 -5.31 -15.10
C LEU A 56 8.66 -4.89 -16.57
N TYR A 57 7.45 -4.74 -17.10
CA TYR A 57 7.22 -4.27 -18.46
C TYR A 57 6.12 -3.22 -18.46
N LYS A 58 6.31 -2.14 -19.22
CA LYS A 58 5.18 -1.32 -19.66
C LYS A 58 4.41 -2.11 -20.70
N LEU A 59 3.12 -2.31 -20.45
CA LEU A 59 2.18 -2.90 -21.39
C LEU A 59 1.46 -1.76 -22.11
N SER A 60 1.45 -1.80 -23.43
CA SER A 60 0.64 -0.89 -24.25
C SER A 60 -0.21 -1.70 -25.22
N VAL A 61 -1.37 -1.17 -25.55
CA VAL A 61 -2.32 -1.82 -26.47
C VAL A 61 -2.45 -0.93 -27.71
N GLY A 62 -2.10 -1.48 -28.88
CA GLY A 62 -2.49 -0.92 -30.16
C GLY A 62 -3.98 -1.18 -30.37
N TYR A 63 -4.74 -0.14 -30.70
CA TYR A 63 -6.19 -0.24 -30.75
C TYR A 63 -6.81 0.68 -31.80
N THR A 64 -8.07 0.43 -32.13
CA THR A 64 -8.95 1.36 -32.85
C THR A 64 -10.25 1.56 -32.06
N SER A 65 -10.75 2.79 -31.97
CA SER A 65 -11.99 3.12 -31.26
C SER A 65 -12.81 4.15 -32.05
N PRO A 66 -13.39 3.74 -33.19
CA PRO A 66 -14.04 4.67 -34.14
C PRO A 66 -15.34 5.28 -33.60
N TYR A 67 -15.93 4.71 -32.54
CA TYR A 67 -17.20 5.16 -31.97
C TYR A 67 -17.01 5.98 -30.68
N GLY A 68 -15.92 6.75 -30.60
CA GLY A 68 -15.56 7.58 -29.44
C GLY A 68 -14.83 6.80 -28.33
N PRO A 69 -14.56 7.44 -27.17
CA PRO A 69 -13.81 6.81 -26.08
C PRO A 69 -14.44 5.52 -25.57
N LYS A 70 -13.59 4.55 -25.19
CA LYS A 70 -13.98 3.23 -24.68
C LYS A 70 -13.09 2.79 -23.52
N VAL A 71 -13.54 1.76 -22.82
CA VAL A 71 -12.76 1.03 -21.82
C VAL A 71 -12.90 -0.45 -22.12
N ALA A 72 -11.78 -1.19 -22.08
CA ALA A 72 -11.74 -2.63 -22.20
C ALA A 72 -11.29 -3.28 -20.88
N ASN A 73 -11.77 -4.49 -20.60
CA ASN A 73 -11.21 -5.29 -19.52
C ASN A 73 -9.88 -5.89 -19.98
N LEU A 74 -8.92 -5.92 -19.05
CA LEU A 74 -7.58 -6.42 -19.25
C LEU A 74 -7.25 -7.43 -18.15
N ASP A 75 -6.82 -8.62 -18.53
CA ASP A 75 -6.39 -9.67 -17.62
C ASP A 75 -4.98 -10.13 -18.02
N VAL A 76 -4.03 -10.02 -17.09
CA VAL A 76 -2.64 -10.45 -17.27
C VAL A 76 -2.34 -11.57 -16.29
N ASN A 77 -2.25 -12.81 -16.77
CA ASN A 77 -2.04 -14.01 -15.95
C ASN A 77 -3.01 -14.15 -14.76
N GLY A 78 -4.27 -13.71 -14.90
CA GLY A 78 -5.28 -13.69 -13.84
C GLY A 78 -5.39 -12.36 -13.11
N SER A 79 -4.45 -11.43 -13.27
CA SER A 79 -4.50 -10.09 -12.68
C SER A 79 -5.39 -9.17 -13.50
N LYS A 80 -6.56 -8.82 -12.97
CA LYS A 80 -7.57 -8.02 -13.67
C LYS A 80 -7.36 -6.52 -13.51
N SER A 81 -7.62 -5.77 -14.57
CA SER A 81 -7.56 -4.31 -14.66
C SER A 81 -8.38 -3.82 -15.87
N THR A 82 -8.25 -2.55 -16.21
CA THR A 82 -8.87 -1.97 -17.41
C THR A 82 -7.86 -1.14 -18.20
N VAL A 83 -8.11 -0.97 -19.49
CA VAL A 83 -7.39 -0.04 -20.36
C VAL A 83 -8.38 0.91 -21.02
N ALA A 84 -8.07 2.21 -20.98
CA ALA A 84 -8.90 3.24 -21.58
C ALA A 84 -8.42 3.54 -23.01
N PHE A 85 -9.35 3.74 -23.93
CA PHE A 85 -9.12 4.04 -25.32
C PHE A 85 -9.72 5.41 -25.64
N ALA A 86 -8.88 6.36 -26.06
CA ALA A 86 -9.38 7.61 -26.66
C ALA A 86 -10.03 7.34 -28.02
N GLY A 87 -11.01 8.14 -28.42
CA GLY A 87 -11.68 7.97 -29.72
C GLY A 87 -10.74 8.21 -30.90
N THR A 88 -10.83 7.37 -31.94
CA THR A 88 -9.99 7.46 -33.15
C THR A 88 -10.75 8.01 -34.37
N ALA A 89 -11.97 8.51 -34.18
CA ALA A 89 -12.84 8.99 -35.26
C ALA A 89 -12.28 10.22 -36.01
N THR A 90 -11.52 11.08 -35.33
CA THR A 90 -11.03 12.37 -35.85
C THR A 90 -9.50 12.41 -36.00
N GLY A 91 -8.87 11.29 -36.32
CA GLY A 91 -7.40 11.16 -36.39
C GLY A 91 -6.96 9.88 -37.10
N PRO A 92 -5.73 9.39 -36.85
CA PRO A 92 -5.29 8.08 -37.32
C PRO A 92 -6.27 6.99 -36.87
N ALA A 93 -6.56 6.03 -37.76
CA ALA A 93 -7.51 4.96 -37.47
C ALA A 93 -7.10 4.09 -36.27
N PHE A 94 -5.80 4.01 -35.99
CA PHE A 94 -5.20 3.29 -34.89
C PHE A 94 -4.40 4.21 -33.98
N ALA A 95 -4.41 3.90 -32.68
CA ALA A 95 -3.66 4.59 -31.66
C ALA A 95 -3.08 3.58 -30.67
N VAL A 96 -2.26 4.06 -29.74
CA VAL A 96 -1.66 3.24 -28.67
C VAL A 96 -2.13 3.79 -27.34
N SER A 97 -2.57 2.90 -26.46
CA SER A 97 -2.90 3.24 -25.07
C SER A 97 -1.91 2.60 -24.10
N ASP A 98 -1.55 3.33 -23.05
CA ASP A 98 -0.80 2.80 -21.91
C ASP A 98 -1.76 1.95 -21.06
N ALA A 99 -1.44 0.67 -20.94
CA ALA A 99 -2.19 -0.31 -20.16
C ALA A 99 -1.51 -0.62 -18.82
N GLY A 100 -0.56 0.22 -18.39
CA GLY A 100 0.11 0.15 -17.11
C GLY A 100 1.41 -0.63 -17.13
N THR A 101 1.96 -0.86 -15.93
CA THR A 101 3.17 -1.65 -15.73
C THR A 101 2.81 -3.00 -15.13
N VAL A 102 3.32 -4.08 -15.72
CA VAL A 102 3.06 -5.46 -15.32
C VAL A 102 4.35 -6.18 -14.96
N LEU A 103 4.31 -7.03 -13.93
CA LEU A 103 5.41 -7.94 -13.61
C LEU A 103 5.15 -9.28 -14.30
N LEU A 104 6.05 -9.67 -15.21
CA LEU A 104 5.92 -10.92 -15.95
C LEU A 104 7.02 -11.91 -15.53
N PRO A 105 6.68 -13.17 -15.19
CA PRO A 105 7.68 -14.23 -15.09
C PRO A 105 8.31 -14.52 -16.45
N GLN A 106 9.50 -15.13 -16.44
CA GLN A 106 10.04 -15.79 -17.62
C GLN A 106 9.13 -16.97 -18.00
N GLY A 107 8.96 -17.21 -19.30
CA GLY A 107 8.14 -18.30 -19.81
C GLY A 107 6.76 -17.84 -20.29
N LEU A 108 5.78 -18.73 -20.21
CA LEU A 108 4.46 -18.50 -20.77
C LEU A 108 3.68 -17.46 -19.96
N ASN A 109 3.15 -16.46 -20.67
CA ASN A 109 2.29 -15.42 -20.15
C ASN A 109 1.08 -15.25 -21.06
N THR A 110 -0.06 -14.86 -20.50
CA THR A 110 -1.28 -14.59 -21.26
C THR A 110 -1.86 -13.24 -20.90
N VAL A 111 -2.12 -12.43 -21.92
CA VAL A 111 -2.87 -11.17 -21.83
C VAL A 111 -4.21 -11.36 -22.52
N THR A 112 -5.30 -11.19 -21.79
CA THR A 112 -6.66 -11.25 -22.34
C THR A 112 -7.27 -9.85 -22.36
N ILE A 113 -7.83 -9.45 -23.50
CA ILE A 113 -8.47 -8.15 -23.69
C ILE A 113 -9.87 -8.39 -24.26
N GLY A 114 -10.89 -7.73 -23.71
CA GLY A 114 -12.25 -7.80 -24.24
C GLY A 114 -13.33 -7.23 -23.33
N GLY A 115 -14.58 -7.30 -23.78
CA GLY A 115 -15.76 -6.85 -23.02
C GLY A 115 -15.81 -5.38 -22.64
N ASN A 116 -16.45 -5.10 -21.50
CA ASN A 116 -16.67 -3.75 -20.94
C ASN A 116 -17.49 -2.81 -21.84
N TYR A 117 -16.94 -1.74 -22.43
CA TYR A 117 -17.74 -0.84 -23.27
C TYR A 117 -17.97 -1.39 -24.69
N GLY A 118 -17.11 -2.32 -25.15
CA GLY A 118 -17.15 -2.90 -26.49
C GLY A 118 -16.95 -1.90 -27.65
N TYR A 119 -17.20 -2.34 -28.87
CA TYR A 119 -17.15 -1.54 -30.11
C TYR A 119 -15.81 -0.82 -30.35
N TYR A 120 -14.72 -1.47 -29.97
CA TYR A 120 -13.34 -1.12 -30.30
C TYR A 120 -12.70 -2.27 -31.06
N GLY A 121 -11.47 -2.10 -31.54
CA GLY A 121 -10.63 -3.16 -32.06
C GLY A 121 -9.26 -3.17 -31.37
N VAL A 122 -8.64 -4.35 -31.31
CA VAL A 122 -7.32 -4.57 -30.70
C VAL A 122 -6.37 -5.03 -31.81
N ASP A 123 -5.33 -4.26 -32.04
CA ASP A 123 -4.30 -4.48 -33.06
C ASP A 123 -3.20 -5.39 -32.49
N TYR A 124 -2.53 -4.95 -31.44
CA TYR A 124 -1.47 -5.71 -30.78
C TYR A 124 -1.36 -5.36 -29.30
N MET A 125 -0.62 -6.19 -28.57
CA MET A 125 0.02 -5.78 -27.32
C MET A 125 1.51 -5.52 -27.54
N GLN A 126 2.03 -4.52 -26.84
CA GLN A 126 3.44 -4.14 -26.86
C GLN A 126 3.97 -4.16 -25.42
N LEU A 127 5.05 -4.91 -25.23
CA LEU A 127 5.85 -4.91 -24.01
C LEU A 127 7.11 -4.10 -24.24
N THR A 128 7.37 -3.17 -23.33
CA THR A 128 8.66 -2.46 -23.24
C THR A 128 9.24 -2.72 -21.87
N ALA A 129 10.48 -3.21 -21.80
CA ALA A 129 11.15 -3.44 -20.52
C ALA A 129 11.11 -2.16 -19.68
N ALA A 130 10.67 -2.28 -18.44
CA ALA A 130 10.55 -1.18 -17.50
C ALA A 130 11.47 -1.41 -16.33
N SER A 131 12.08 -0.33 -15.84
CA SER A 131 12.77 -0.32 -14.57
C SER A 131 12.18 0.74 -13.66
N VAL A 132 12.34 0.51 -12.37
CA VAL A 132 12.04 1.48 -11.33
C VAL A 132 13.37 1.90 -10.77
N ALA A 133 13.68 3.19 -10.85
CA ALA A 133 14.88 3.71 -10.21
C ALA A 133 14.76 3.46 -8.69
N PRO A 134 15.81 2.93 -8.04
CA PRO A 134 15.78 2.80 -6.60
C PRO A 134 15.69 4.21 -5.97
N PRO A 135 14.97 4.32 -4.85
CA PRO A 135 14.86 5.58 -4.12
C PRO A 135 16.21 5.97 -3.49
N PRO A 136 16.40 7.25 -3.11
CA PRO A 136 17.58 7.68 -2.39
C PRO A 136 17.75 6.89 -1.09
N LYS A 137 18.99 6.51 -0.75
CA LYS A 137 19.32 5.79 0.50
C LYS A 137 19.59 6.75 1.66
N GLN A 138 18.80 7.81 1.75
CA GLN A 138 18.91 8.82 2.80
C GLN A 138 17.66 8.78 3.68
N LEU A 139 17.87 8.69 4.99
CA LEU A 139 16.81 8.87 5.98
C LEU A 139 16.65 10.36 6.30
N SER A 140 15.42 10.75 6.61
CA SER A 140 15.01 12.07 7.10
C SER A 140 15.72 12.47 8.40
N ASP A 141 16.05 11.50 9.25
CA ASP A 141 16.88 11.72 10.44
C ASP A 141 18.38 11.64 10.09
N PRO A 142 19.13 12.76 10.11
CA PRO A 142 20.56 12.74 9.83
C PRO A 142 21.37 11.95 10.88
N LEU A 143 20.85 11.82 12.10
CA LEU A 143 21.46 11.10 13.21
C LEU A 143 21.07 9.62 13.24
N ALA A 144 20.33 9.13 12.24
CA ALA A 144 19.88 7.75 12.18
C ALA A 144 21.01 6.75 12.45
N THR A 145 20.71 5.75 13.28
CA THR A 145 21.62 4.68 13.68
C THR A 145 22.10 3.87 12.48
N ALA A 146 23.24 3.18 12.64
CA ALA A 146 23.77 2.29 11.60
C ALA A 146 22.75 1.21 11.17
N GLY A 147 22.01 0.64 12.13
CA GLY A 147 20.96 -0.34 11.85
C GLY A 147 19.83 0.22 11.01
N ALA A 148 19.34 1.42 11.32
CA ALA A 148 18.28 2.07 10.54
C ALA A 148 18.75 2.39 9.12
N LYS A 149 19.97 2.95 8.96
CA LYS A 149 20.57 3.23 7.65
C LYS A 149 20.76 1.96 6.81
N ALA A 150 21.19 0.86 7.44
CA ALA A 150 21.37 -0.43 6.78
C ALA A 150 20.02 -1.03 6.33
N LEU A 151 19.01 -1.02 7.20
CA LEU A 151 17.67 -1.50 6.87
C LEU A 151 17.06 -0.68 5.73
N HIS A 152 17.13 0.65 5.78
CA HIS A 152 16.63 1.51 4.71
C HIS A 152 17.34 1.25 3.37
N SER A 153 18.68 1.09 3.41
CA SER A 153 19.47 0.77 2.21
C SER A 153 19.06 -0.59 1.62
N TYR A 154 18.85 -1.60 2.46
CA TYR A 154 18.36 -2.91 2.05
C TYR A 154 16.98 -2.83 1.38
N LEU A 155 16.04 -2.06 1.95
CA LEU A 155 14.73 -1.83 1.34
C LEU A 155 14.85 -1.14 -0.03
N ALA A 156 15.71 -0.13 -0.14
CA ALA A 156 15.96 0.57 -1.40
C ALA A 156 16.59 -0.35 -2.47
N ASP A 157 17.49 -1.26 -2.09
CA ASP A 157 18.12 -2.23 -3.01
C ASP A 157 17.13 -3.27 -3.56
N LEU A 158 16.13 -3.64 -2.76
CA LEU A 158 15.07 -4.56 -3.18
C LEU A 158 13.97 -3.89 -4.00
N TYR A 159 13.85 -2.57 -3.94
CA TYR A 159 12.77 -1.82 -4.55
C TYR A 159 12.68 -2.05 -6.06
N GLY A 160 11.49 -2.40 -6.54
CA GLY A 160 11.24 -2.71 -7.95
C GLY A 160 11.69 -4.11 -8.41
N THR A 161 12.34 -4.91 -7.55
CA THR A 161 12.83 -6.26 -7.92
C THR A 161 12.34 -7.39 -7.02
N LYS A 162 11.99 -7.10 -5.77
CA LYS A 162 11.45 -8.05 -4.79
C LYS A 162 10.31 -7.44 -3.97
N ILE A 163 9.49 -8.32 -3.40
CA ILE A 163 8.50 -7.99 -2.38
C ILE A 163 8.87 -8.79 -1.13
N LEU A 164 8.97 -8.12 0.01
CA LEU A 164 9.17 -8.78 1.30
C LEU A 164 7.82 -9.23 1.86
N SER A 165 7.76 -10.46 2.36
CA SER A 165 6.56 -10.95 3.07
C SER A 165 6.42 -10.24 4.42
N GLY A 166 5.19 -9.87 4.77
CA GLY A 166 4.88 -9.21 6.03
C GLY A 166 3.65 -9.82 6.71
N GLN A 167 3.59 -9.77 8.03
CA GLN A 167 2.44 -10.24 8.82
C GLN A 167 2.23 -9.33 10.04
N GLN A 168 0.99 -8.92 10.31
CA GLN A 168 0.62 -8.33 11.60
C GLN A 168 0.46 -9.46 12.63
N ASP A 169 1.10 -9.34 13.79
CA ASP A 169 0.98 -10.31 14.88
C ASP A 169 -0.14 -9.96 15.86
N ASP A 170 -0.60 -10.97 16.61
CA ASP A 170 -1.63 -10.83 17.62
C ASP A 170 -1.28 -9.78 18.69
N GLN A 171 -2.26 -8.93 18.96
CA GLN A 171 -2.24 -7.89 19.97
C GLN A 171 -2.89 -8.34 21.30
N TYR A 172 -3.50 -9.53 21.36
CA TYR A 172 -4.24 -10.08 22.50
C TYR A 172 -3.48 -11.09 23.36
N GLY A 173 -2.14 -11.08 23.25
CA GLY A 173 -1.27 -11.81 24.17
C GLY A 173 -0.83 -13.18 23.68
N ASN A 174 -1.28 -13.66 22.51
CA ASN A 174 -0.73 -14.87 21.91
C ASN A 174 0.55 -14.55 21.14
N ALA A 175 1.68 -14.54 21.85
CA ALA A 175 2.97 -14.18 21.26
C ALA A 175 3.28 -14.94 19.95
N ASN A 176 3.41 -14.19 18.85
CA ASN A 176 3.83 -14.69 17.55
C ASN A 176 2.86 -15.71 16.92
N SER A 177 1.56 -15.69 17.24
CA SER A 177 0.61 -16.69 16.75
C SER A 177 0.49 -16.69 15.22
N GLU A 178 0.43 -15.52 14.60
CA GLU A 178 0.25 -15.37 13.16
C GLU A 178 1.55 -15.74 12.44
N VAL A 179 2.69 -15.36 13.02
CA VAL A 179 4.02 -15.79 12.54
C VAL A 179 4.14 -17.31 12.54
N LYS A 180 3.74 -17.97 13.65
CA LYS A 180 3.74 -19.43 13.76
C LYS A 180 2.79 -20.08 12.76
N TYR A 181 1.61 -19.50 12.55
CA TYR A 181 0.64 -19.99 11.58
C TYR A 181 1.20 -19.94 10.15
N VAL A 182 1.81 -18.82 9.75
CA VAL A 182 2.44 -18.69 8.42
C VAL A 182 3.57 -19.70 8.25
N LEU A 183 4.43 -19.87 9.26
CA LEU A 183 5.50 -20.86 9.24
C LEU A 183 4.97 -22.29 9.11
N ALA A 184 3.99 -22.67 9.91
CA ALA A 184 3.40 -24.02 9.89
C ALA A 184 2.71 -24.32 8.54
N THR A 185 2.10 -23.31 7.92
CA THR A 185 1.35 -23.46 6.66
C THR A 185 2.26 -23.48 5.43
N THR A 186 3.32 -22.66 5.44
CA THR A 186 4.12 -22.40 4.22
C THR A 186 5.55 -22.92 4.29
N GLY A 187 6.02 -23.33 5.47
CA GLY A 187 7.43 -23.65 5.73
C GLY A 187 8.36 -22.44 5.74
N LYS A 188 7.82 -21.20 5.72
CA LYS A 188 8.59 -19.95 5.71
C LYS A 188 8.05 -18.96 6.74
N GLU A 189 8.94 -18.18 7.34
CA GLU A 189 8.56 -17.05 8.20
C GLU A 189 8.34 -15.77 7.36
N PRO A 190 7.45 -14.86 7.79
CA PRO A 190 7.39 -13.51 7.22
C PRO A 190 8.70 -12.76 7.48
N ALA A 191 9.16 -11.98 6.50
CA ALA A 191 10.36 -11.17 6.65
C ALA A 191 10.12 -9.94 7.55
N ILE A 192 8.92 -9.37 7.50
CA ILE A 192 8.48 -8.24 8.30
C ILE A 192 7.39 -8.71 9.27
N VAL A 193 7.49 -8.35 10.55
CA VAL A 193 6.37 -8.51 11.49
C VAL A 193 5.97 -7.15 12.04
N SER A 194 4.69 -6.84 11.88
CA SER A 194 4.06 -5.62 12.38
C SER A 194 3.36 -5.90 13.70
N MET A 195 3.52 -4.99 14.66
CA MET A 195 3.01 -5.11 16.03
C MET A 195 2.51 -3.74 16.51
N ASP A 196 1.66 -3.71 17.53
CA ASP A 196 0.96 -2.49 17.94
C ASP A 196 1.23 -2.07 19.39
N LEU A 197 1.51 -0.78 19.58
CA LEU A 197 1.75 -0.14 20.88
C LEU A 197 0.47 0.45 21.52
N LEU A 198 -0.73 0.08 21.06
CA LEU A 198 -2.02 0.61 21.51
C LEU A 198 -2.26 0.62 23.04
N ASN A 199 -1.60 -0.26 23.78
CA ASN A 199 -1.77 -0.40 25.24
C ASN A 199 -0.89 0.55 26.08
N TYR A 200 -0.10 1.42 25.44
CA TYR A 200 0.81 2.34 26.13
C TYR A 200 0.33 3.78 26.25
N ALA A 201 -0.79 4.15 25.61
CA ALA A 201 -1.41 5.45 25.81
C ALA A 201 -1.94 5.59 27.26
N SER A 202 -1.93 6.80 27.82
CA SER A 202 -2.28 7.04 29.23
C SER A 202 -3.65 6.50 29.63
N ALA A 203 -4.66 6.62 28.75
CA ALA A 203 -5.99 6.10 28.99
C ALA A 203 -6.03 4.57 29.11
N ALA A 204 -5.21 3.85 28.32
CA ALA A 204 -5.07 2.40 28.43
C ALA A 204 -4.30 2.01 29.69
N VAL A 205 -3.17 2.66 29.98
CA VAL A 205 -2.36 2.38 31.16
C VAL A 205 -3.15 2.61 32.45
N THR A 206 -3.97 3.67 32.51
CA THR A 206 -4.82 3.97 33.67
C THR A 206 -5.87 2.88 33.91
N ARG A 207 -6.42 2.29 32.84
CA ARG A 207 -7.48 1.27 32.95
C ARG A 207 -6.94 -0.14 33.16
N TYR A 208 -5.89 -0.51 32.44
CA TYR A 208 -5.38 -1.89 32.36
C TYR A 208 -4.08 -2.11 33.13
N GLY A 209 -3.44 -1.05 33.60
CA GLY A 209 -2.11 -1.11 34.19
C GLY A 209 -1.00 -1.13 33.13
N ALA A 210 0.22 -1.43 33.57
CA ALA A 210 1.39 -1.46 32.69
C ALA A 210 1.32 -2.64 31.70
N SER A 211 1.54 -2.35 30.41
CA SER A 211 1.70 -3.37 29.37
C SER A 211 3.16 -3.85 29.26
N THR A 212 3.34 -5.12 28.89
CA THR A 212 4.63 -5.76 28.56
C THR A 212 4.75 -6.10 27.06
N ASP A 213 3.90 -5.50 26.21
CA ASP A 213 3.88 -5.77 24.77
C ASP A 213 5.22 -5.43 24.12
N ALA A 214 5.86 -4.32 24.48
CA ALA A 214 7.17 -3.92 23.95
C ALA A 214 8.25 -4.97 24.24
N GLU A 215 8.29 -5.56 25.44
CA GLU A 215 9.20 -6.65 25.79
C GLU A 215 8.94 -7.91 24.96
N ARG A 216 7.66 -8.27 24.75
CA ARG A 216 7.26 -9.39 23.90
C ARG A 216 7.74 -9.20 22.47
N TYR A 217 7.47 -8.03 21.90
CA TYR A 217 7.87 -7.64 20.55
C TYR A 217 9.38 -7.61 20.38
N LEU A 218 10.11 -7.09 21.38
CA LEU A 218 11.57 -7.08 21.37
C LEU A 218 12.15 -8.49 21.43
N THR A 219 11.51 -9.42 22.15
CA THR A 219 11.92 -10.82 22.19
C THR A 219 11.86 -11.45 20.80
N TRP A 220 10.78 -11.24 20.05
CA TRP A 220 10.70 -11.68 18.65
C TRP A 220 11.75 -10.98 17.78
N SER A 221 11.88 -9.66 17.91
CA SER A 221 12.80 -8.85 17.09
C SER A 221 14.26 -9.30 17.21
N ARG A 222 14.65 -9.88 18.36
CA ARG A 222 16.01 -10.40 18.60
C ARG A 222 16.15 -11.88 18.26
N SER A 223 15.06 -12.59 18.03
CA SER A 223 15.08 -14.00 17.66
C SER A 223 15.75 -14.22 16.30
N GLY A 224 16.26 -15.43 16.05
CA GLY A 224 16.93 -15.77 14.79
C GLY A 224 18.11 -14.84 14.45
N ASN A 225 18.82 -14.33 15.47
CA ASN A 225 19.89 -13.33 15.36
C ASN A 225 19.46 -11.98 14.77
N GLY A 226 18.21 -11.57 14.97
CA GLY A 226 17.71 -10.28 14.48
C GLY A 226 17.50 -10.25 12.96
N ARG A 227 17.24 -11.42 12.34
CA ARG A 227 17.02 -11.54 10.89
C ARG A 227 15.68 -10.97 10.42
N GLY A 228 14.72 -10.81 11.33
CA GLY A 228 13.40 -10.25 11.03
C GLY A 228 13.40 -8.72 11.06
N ILE A 229 12.51 -8.12 10.27
CA ILE A 229 12.30 -6.68 10.24
C ILE A 229 11.10 -6.36 11.14
N THR A 230 11.32 -5.50 12.13
CA THR A 230 10.28 -5.05 13.06
C THR A 230 9.58 -3.82 12.52
N ALA A 231 8.25 -3.90 12.37
CA ALA A 231 7.39 -2.75 12.14
C ALA A 231 6.51 -2.51 13.37
N LEU A 232 6.35 -1.25 13.77
CA LEU A 232 5.48 -0.85 14.88
C LEU A 232 4.45 0.15 14.38
N ILE A 233 3.18 -0.13 14.69
CA ILE A 233 2.04 0.76 14.52
C ILE A 233 1.55 1.25 15.89
N TRP A 234 0.67 2.24 15.86
CA TRP A 234 0.05 2.74 17.09
C TRP A 234 -1.39 3.14 16.85
N HIS A 235 -2.33 2.30 17.27
CA HIS A 235 -3.72 2.72 17.44
C HIS A 235 -3.82 3.62 18.68
N TRP A 236 -3.50 4.90 18.48
CA TRP A 236 -3.44 5.89 19.55
C TRP A 236 -4.83 6.17 20.11
N ARG A 237 -5.16 5.59 21.26
CA ARG A 237 -6.38 5.89 22.00
C ARG A 237 -6.35 7.35 22.45
N ALA A 238 -7.39 8.12 22.15
CA ALA A 238 -7.40 9.56 22.42
C ALA A 238 -7.15 9.86 23.90
N PRO A 239 -6.33 10.89 24.20
CA PRO A 239 -5.89 11.17 25.56
C PRO A 239 -6.99 11.74 26.47
N ALA A 240 -8.09 12.23 25.90
CA ALA A 240 -9.18 12.86 26.63
C ALA A 240 -10.49 12.79 25.83
N ASP A 241 -11.58 13.28 26.43
CA ASP A 241 -12.87 13.51 25.77
C ASP A 241 -13.50 12.24 25.16
N ASN A 242 -13.30 11.07 25.78
CA ASN A 242 -13.73 9.76 25.26
C ASN A 242 -15.22 9.43 25.46
N VAL A 243 -15.99 10.26 26.16
CA VAL A 243 -17.44 10.05 26.32
C VAL A 243 -18.15 10.63 25.10
N THR A 244 -18.75 9.76 24.29
CA THR A 244 -19.58 10.14 23.14
C THR A 244 -20.87 9.33 23.10
N THR A 245 -21.76 9.60 22.14
CA THR A 245 -22.94 8.75 21.91
C THR A 245 -22.56 7.30 21.56
N ALA A 246 -21.47 7.09 20.82
CA ALA A 246 -20.98 5.75 20.46
C ALA A 246 -20.12 5.11 21.56
N ASN A 247 -19.57 5.91 22.47
CA ASN A 247 -18.79 5.47 23.63
C ASN A 247 -19.32 6.10 24.93
N PRO A 248 -20.52 5.72 25.40
CA PRO A 248 -21.15 6.35 26.57
C PRO A 248 -20.39 6.09 27.88
N SER A 249 -19.59 5.02 27.92
CA SER A 249 -18.78 4.66 29.09
C SER A 249 -17.47 5.44 29.22
N GLY A 250 -17.05 6.15 28.16
CA GLY A 250 -15.71 6.75 28.10
C GLY A 250 -14.58 5.72 28.08
N SER A 251 -14.89 4.49 27.66
CA SER A 251 -13.93 3.39 27.56
C SER A 251 -12.76 3.80 26.66
N PRO A 252 -11.49 3.53 27.03
CA PRO A 252 -10.38 3.69 26.10
C PRO A 252 -10.47 2.72 24.90
N ASP A 253 -11.29 1.66 24.95
CA ASP A 253 -11.47 0.71 23.84
C ASP A 253 -12.14 1.37 22.65
N GLY A 254 -11.47 1.26 21.49
CA GLY A 254 -11.91 1.93 20.29
C GLY A 254 -11.80 3.46 20.37
N ALA A 255 -11.26 4.06 21.43
CA ALA A 255 -11.09 5.52 21.55
C ALA A 255 -10.01 6.10 20.60
N PHE A 256 -9.44 5.28 19.73
CA PHE A 256 -8.71 5.73 18.55
C PHE A 256 -9.65 6.13 17.40
N TYR A 257 -10.89 5.60 17.38
CA TYR A 257 -11.91 6.00 16.40
C TYR A 257 -12.51 7.36 16.72
N THR A 258 -12.68 8.19 15.70
CA THR A 258 -13.39 9.48 15.73
C THR A 258 -14.77 9.37 16.36
N ALA A 259 -15.51 8.28 16.14
CA ALA A 259 -16.84 8.11 16.73
C ALA A 259 -16.82 7.99 18.27
N ASN A 260 -15.71 7.51 18.84
CA ASN A 260 -15.58 7.15 20.25
C ASN A 260 -14.85 8.21 21.09
N THR A 261 -14.54 9.37 20.51
CA THR A 261 -13.93 10.49 21.21
C THR A 261 -14.35 11.83 20.59
N ALA A 262 -14.58 12.83 21.44
CA ALA A 262 -14.79 14.22 21.03
C ALA A 262 -13.47 15.02 21.04
N PHE A 263 -12.32 14.35 21.20
CA PHE A 263 -11.02 15.00 21.31
C PHE A 263 -10.68 15.81 20.05
N ASN A 264 -10.60 17.14 20.22
CA ASN A 264 -10.19 18.04 19.15
C ASN A 264 -8.69 18.32 19.23
N PHE A 265 -7.92 17.58 18.44
CA PHE A 265 -6.46 17.74 18.43
C PHE A 265 -6.00 19.05 17.80
N ALA A 266 -6.77 19.64 16.88
CA ALA A 266 -6.42 20.95 16.31
C ALA A 266 -6.47 22.06 17.37
N ALA A 267 -7.49 22.03 18.24
CA ALA A 267 -7.58 22.93 19.38
C ALA A 267 -6.44 22.68 20.38
N ALA A 268 -6.09 21.42 20.64
CA ALA A 268 -4.95 21.08 21.49
C ALA A 268 -3.62 21.62 20.91
N LEU A 269 -3.39 21.50 19.60
CA LEU A 269 -2.20 22.03 18.94
C LEU A 269 -2.15 23.57 18.92
N ALA A 270 -3.32 24.23 18.96
CA ALA A 270 -3.41 25.69 19.00
C ALA A 270 -3.12 26.27 20.41
N ASP A 271 -3.35 25.50 21.48
CA ASP A 271 -3.10 25.89 22.87
C ASP A 271 -1.99 25.04 23.50
N THR A 272 -0.74 25.39 23.19
CA THR A 272 0.44 24.63 23.65
C THR A 272 0.72 24.71 25.15
N SER A 273 0.07 25.60 25.90
CA SER A 273 0.12 25.60 27.38
C SER A 273 -1.05 24.85 28.01
N GLY A 274 -2.03 24.45 27.21
CA GLY A 274 -3.26 23.82 27.67
C GLY A 274 -3.08 22.37 28.07
N THR A 275 -3.95 21.90 28.97
CA THR A 275 -3.95 20.52 29.49
C THR A 275 -4.03 19.49 28.36
N ARG A 276 -4.85 19.71 27.33
CA ARG A 276 -5.01 18.77 26.21
C ARG A 276 -3.72 18.57 25.41
N TYR A 277 -2.95 19.63 25.19
CA TYR A 277 -1.64 19.55 24.55
C TYR A 277 -0.66 18.74 25.40
N HIS A 278 -0.62 18.99 26.70
CA HIS A 278 0.24 18.23 27.61
C HIS A 278 -0.14 16.74 27.70
N LEU A 279 -1.43 16.40 27.60
CA LEU A 279 -1.85 15.00 27.52
C LEU A 279 -1.39 14.32 26.22
N LEU A 280 -1.45 15.02 25.08
CA LEU A 280 -0.84 14.53 23.84
C LEU A 280 0.66 14.27 24.02
N LEU A 281 1.40 15.23 24.59
CA LEU A 281 2.82 15.06 24.84
C LEU A 281 3.11 13.90 25.78
N ASN A 282 2.29 13.71 26.81
CA ASN A 282 2.45 12.61 27.76
C ASN A 282 2.31 11.24 27.08
N ASP A 283 1.31 11.06 26.22
CA ASP A 283 1.16 9.82 25.45
C ASP A 283 2.36 9.56 24.52
N ILE A 284 2.84 10.61 23.84
CA ILE A 284 4.04 10.51 23.00
C ILE A 284 5.27 10.12 23.84
N ASP A 285 5.42 10.69 25.03
CA ASP A 285 6.54 10.41 25.92
C ASP A 285 6.48 8.96 26.47
N LEU A 286 5.28 8.42 26.72
CA LEU A 286 5.08 7.00 27.08
C LEU A 286 5.47 6.05 25.94
N ILE A 287 5.12 6.39 24.69
CA ILE A 287 5.55 5.64 23.50
C ILE A 287 7.06 5.75 23.29
N ALA A 288 7.63 6.93 23.49
CA ALA A 288 9.07 7.14 23.38
C ALA A 288 9.85 6.22 24.34
N ALA A 289 9.34 6.02 25.55
CA ALA A 289 9.94 5.09 26.51
C ALA A 289 9.98 3.64 25.98
N GLN A 290 8.96 3.22 25.22
CA GLN A 290 8.94 1.88 24.61
C GLN A 290 9.91 1.80 23.43
N LEU A 291 9.87 2.78 22.53
CA LEU A 291 10.76 2.84 21.37
C LEU A 291 12.24 2.88 21.78
N LYS A 292 12.56 3.52 22.92
CA LYS A 292 13.93 3.52 23.50
C LYS A 292 14.43 2.12 23.84
N LYS A 293 13.55 1.18 24.20
CA LYS A 293 13.94 -0.22 24.47
C LYS A 293 14.48 -0.89 23.20
N PHE A 294 13.84 -0.65 22.05
CA PHE A 294 14.30 -1.14 20.76
C PHE A 294 15.62 -0.49 20.35
N GLN A 295 15.76 0.83 20.53
CA GLN A 295 17.02 1.52 20.26
C GLN A 295 18.17 0.98 21.11
N ALA A 296 17.95 0.82 22.42
CA ALA A 296 18.94 0.30 23.35
C ALA A 296 19.38 -1.14 23.00
N ALA A 297 18.49 -1.92 22.38
CA ALA A 297 18.77 -3.26 21.87
C ALA A 297 19.39 -3.27 20.46
N GLY A 298 19.62 -2.10 19.83
CA GLY A 298 20.15 -1.99 18.49
C GLY A 298 19.17 -2.39 17.37
N VAL A 299 17.87 -2.43 17.67
CA VAL A 299 16.83 -2.85 16.72
C VAL A 299 16.31 -1.63 15.94
N PRO A 300 16.51 -1.56 14.61
CA PRO A 300 15.84 -0.58 13.77
C PRO A 300 14.34 -0.93 13.63
N VAL A 301 13.50 0.10 13.56
CA VAL A 301 12.04 -0.06 13.53
C VAL A 301 11.44 0.70 12.35
N LEU A 302 10.62 0.01 11.54
CA LEU A 302 9.68 0.67 10.64
C LEU A 302 8.54 1.26 11.48
N TRP A 303 8.62 2.56 11.77
CA TRP A 303 7.68 3.25 12.64
C TRP A 303 6.57 3.88 11.83
N ARG A 304 5.34 3.38 11.98
CA ARG A 304 4.17 3.78 11.20
C ARG A 304 3.06 4.36 12.10
N PRO A 305 3.26 5.55 12.68
CA PRO A 305 2.25 6.20 13.49
C PRO A 305 1.21 6.90 12.61
N LEU A 306 0.07 7.28 13.22
CA LEU A 306 -0.96 8.12 12.59
C LEU A 306 -1.37 7.58 11.20
N HIS A 307 -1.56 6.26 11.09
CA HIS A 307 -1.80 5.55 9.84
C HIS A 307 -3.18 5.81 9.23
N GLU A 308 -3.33 5.39 7.97
CA GLU A 308 -4.60 5.39 7.22
C GLU A 308 -5.20 6.78 6.97
N THR A 309 -4.37 7.80 6.70
CA THR A 309 -4.84 9.14 6.29
C THR A 309 -4.76 9.32 4.78
N PRO A 310 -5.78 9.82 4.06
CA PRO A 310 -6.78 10.81 4.50
C PRO A 310 -8.02 10.26 5.21
N GLY A 311 -8.13 8.96 5.45
CA GLY A 311 -9.18 8.36 6.26
C GLY A 311 -9.44 9.13 7.56
N THR A 312 -10.69 9.49 7.80
CA THR A 312 -11.11 10.36 8.92
C THR A 312 -11.73 9.58 10.09
N PHE A 313 -11.75 8.25 9.98
CA PHE A 313 -12.33 7.36 10.99
C PHE A 313 -11.48 7.26 12.25
N PHE A 314 -10.17 7.56 12.19
CA PHE A 314 -9.34 7.77 13.38
C PHE A 314 -9.28 9.25 13.77
N TRP A 315 -9.16 9.54 15.07
CA TRP A 315 -9.26 10.92 15.55
C TRP A 315 -8.17 11.83 14.99
N TRP A 316 -6.98 11.29 14.67
CA TRP A 316 -5.88 12.06 14.07
C TRP A 316 -6.15 12.47 12.62
N GLY A 317 -7.14 11.87 11.96
CA GLY A 317 -7.56 12.19 10.60
C GLY A 317 -8.74 13.17 10.54
N ASN A 318 -9.40 13.53 11.65
CA ASN A 318 -10.71 14.20 11.57
C ASN A 318 -10.69 15.74 11.64
N GLN A 319 -9.51 16.39 11.71
CA GLN A 319 -9.37 17.87 11.72
C GLN A 319 -8.63 18.42 10.49
N GLY A 320 -8.60 17.66 9.40
CA GLY A 320 -8.06 18.09 8.10
C GLY A 320 -6.53 18.01 7.97
N ALA A 321 -6.08 18.05 6.71
CA ALA A 321 -4.71 17.77 6.31
C ALA A 321 -3.66 18.67 6.99
N ASP A 322 -3.93 19.98 7.14
CA ASP A 322 -2.97 20.91 7.73
C ASP A 322 -2.72 20.64 9.22
N ASN A 323 -3.76 20.28 9.96
CA ASN A 323 -3.59 19.93 11.38
C ASN A 323 -2.94 18.55 11.52
N PHE A 324 -3.28 17.60 10.64
CA PHE A 324 -2.59 16.31 10.59
C PHE A 324 -1.07 16.47 10.40
N LYS A 325 -0.63 17.28 9.43
CA LYS A 325 0.80 17.55 9.20
C LYS A 325 1.48 18.14 10.44
N LYS A 326 0.81 19.06 11.16
CA LYS A 326 1.32 19.61 12.43
C LYS A 326 1.46 18.53 13.50
N LEU A 327 0.49 17.62 13.63
CA LEU A 327 0.53 16.51 14.57
C LEU A 327 1.68 15.53 14.23
N TRP A 328 1.85 15.21 12.95
CA TRP A 328 2.97 14.38 12.47
C TRP A 328 4.32 15.01 12.82
N GLN A 329 4.51 16.29 12.50
CA GLN A 329 5.76 17.01 12.75
C GLN A 329 6.04 17.18 14.25
N LEU A 330 4.99 17.34 15.07
CA LEU A 330 5.11 17.29 16.53
C LEU A 330 5.63 15.93 17.00
N LEU A 331 5.03 14.84 16.52
CA LEU A 331 5.45 13.49 16.87
C LEU A 331 6.90 13.24 16.45
N TYR A 332 7.27 13.60 15.22
CA TYR A 332 8.64 13.50 14.72
C TYR A 332 9.62 14.28 15.59
N THR A 333 9.35 15.56 15.85
CA THR A 333 10.23 16.40 16.65
C THR A 333 10.36 15.88 18.08
N ARG A 334 9.25 15.42 18.68
CA ARG A 334 9.27 14.90 20.05
C ARG A 334 10.06 13.59 20.13
N LEU A 335 9.85 12.64 19.23
CA LEU A 335 10.54 11.35 19.24
C LEU A 335 12.00 11.48 18.81
N THR A 336 12.27 12.08 17.65
CA THR A 336 13.61 12.15 17.06
C THR A 336 14.49 13.19 17.74
N VAL A 337 13.99 14.42 17.94
CA VAL A 337 14.81 15.53 18.47
C VAL A 337 14.82 15.53 20.00
N ARG A 338 13.66 15.49 20.67
CA ARG A 338 13.65 15.55 22.14
C ARG A 338 14.07 14.23 22.79
N HIS A 339 13.54 13.11 22.31
CA HIS A 339 13.82 11.79 22.90
C HIS A 339 15.03 11.08 22.32
N GLN A 340 15.69 11.66 21.30
CA GLN A 340 16.91 11.14 20.68
C GLN A 340 16.72 9.69 20.17
N LEU A 341 15.55 9.44 19.56
CA LEU A 341 15.25 8.18 18.89
C LEU A 341 15.67 8.26 17.43
N HIS A 342 16.76 7.56 17.11
CA HIS A 342 17.44 7.52 15.83
C HIS A 342 17.41 6.12 15.20
N ASN A 343 16.71 5.16 15.81
CA ASN A 343 16.48 3.83 15.26
C ASN A 343 15.18 3.71 14.44
N LEU A 344 14.45 4.81 14.28
CA LEU A 344 13.15 4.84 13.60
C LEU A 344 13.33 5.14 12.11
N ILE A 345 12.61 4.40 11.27
CA ILE A 345 12.38 4.70 9.85
C ILE A 345 10.90 5.07 9.73
N TRP A 346 10.62 6.32 9.41
CA TRP A 346 9.28 6.92 9.42
C TRP A 346 8.46 6.50 8.20
N VAL A 347 7.42 5.71 8.45
CA VAL A 347 6.50 5.21 7.43
C VAL A 347 5.21 6.02 7.45
N TYR A 348 4.99 6.87 6.45
CA TYR A 348 3.72 7.56 6.24
C TYR A 348 2.78 6.64 5.46
N SER A 349 1.61 6.31 6.02
CA SER A 349 0.62 5.51 5.31
C SER A 349 -0.72 6.20 5.03
N THR A 350 -1.30 5.84 3.88
CA THR A 350 -2.66 6.28 3.48
C THR A 350 -3.60 5.10 3.43
N ASP A 351 -4.89 5.40 3.46
CA ASP A 351 -5.89 4.45 2.99
C ASP A 351 -5.72 4.18 1.48
N ALA A 352 -6.61 3.39 0.87
CA ALA A 352 -6.53 3.08 -0.55
C ALA A 352 -6.66 4.31 -1.50
N THR A 353 -6.89 5.52 -0.97
CA THR A 353 -7.05 6.78 -1.69
C THR A 353 -6.00 7.82 -1.29
N PRO A 354 -4.75 7.70 -1.79
CA PRO A 354 -3.68 8.64 -1.45
C PRO A 354 -4.04 10.07 -1.85
N ASP A 355 -3.80 11.02 -0.94
CA ASP A 355 -4.00 12.46 -1.15
C ASP A 355 -2.71 13.23 -0.80
N ALA A 356 -2.19 13.95 -1.78
CA ALA A 356 -0.97 14.73 -1.66
C ALA A 356 -1.05 15.83 -0.58
N ALA A 357 -2.23 16.33 -0.24
CA ALA A 357 -2.44 17.39 0.76
C ALA A 357 -2.07 16.97 2.18
N TRP A 358 -2.18 15.67 2.48
CA TRP A 358 -1.95 15.07 3.80
C TRP A 358 -0.48 14.71 4.06
N TYR A 359 0.34 14.73 3.01
CA TYR A 359 1.73 14.33 3.09
C TYR A 359 2.55 15.27 4.00
N PRO A 360 3.22 14.75 5.05
CA PRO A 360 3.97 15.56 6.02
C PRO A 360 5.20 16.30 5.48
N GLY A 361 5.72 15.85 4.33
CA GLY A 361 6.91 16.40 3.68
C GLY A 361 8.16 15.53 3.86
N ASP A 362 9.07 15.68 2.91
CA ASP A 362 10.28 14.89 2.71
C ASP A 362 11.24 14.89 3.91
N ALA A 363 11.20 15.94 4.73
CA ALA A 363 12.02 16.06 5.93
C ALA A 363 11.50 15.22 7.11
N TYR A 364 10.35 14.56 6.98
CA TYR A 364 9.65 13.88 8.07
C TYR A 364 9.17 12.46 7.71
N VAL A 365 9.49 11.97 6.50
CA VAL A 365 9.03 10.69 5.99
C VAL A 365 10.19 9.99 5.27
N ASP A 366 10.38 8.71 5.57
CA ASP A 366 11.39 7.87 4.93
C ASP A 366 10.77 6.91 3.91
N VAL A 367 9.57 6.42 4.24
CA VAL A 367 8.87 5.37 3.50
C VAL A 367 7.39 5.74 3.34
N ALA A 368 6.84 5.54 2.15
CA ALA A 368 5.40 5.63 1.90
C ALA A 368 4.75 4.24 2.02
N GLY A 369 3.56 4.12 2.63
CA GLY A 369 2.78 2.88 2.76
C GLY A 369 1.31 3.04 2.34
N ASP A 370 0.69 2.07 1.67
CA ASP A 370 -0.78 2.01 1.52
C ASP A 370 -1.35 0.92 2.42
N ASP A 371 -2.55 1.16 2.97
CA ASP A 371 -3.40 0.17 3.61
C ASP A 371 -4.57 -0.12 2.65
N ILE A 372 -4.51 -1.27 1.95
CA ILE A 372 -5.47 -1.64 0.90
C ILE A 372 -6.26 -2.86 1.34
N TYR A 373 -7.58 -2.67 1.48
CA TYR A 373 -8.52 -3.72 1.85
C TYR A 373 -9.46 -4.05 0.69
N GLN A 374 -9.56 -5.34 0.32
CA GLN A 374 -10.50 -5.79 -0.70
C GLN A 374 -11.93 -5.79 -0.14
N SER A 375 -12.86 -5.15 -0.84
CA SER A 375 -14.28 -5.10 -0.47
C SER A 375 -15.08 -6.36 -0.87
N SER A 376 -14.45 -7.29 -1.61
CA SER A 376 -15.07 -8.51 -2.09
C SER A 376 -15.12 -9.60 -1.01
N ALA A 377 -16.23 -10.33 -0.93
CA ALA A 377 -16.35 -11.51 -0.08
C ALA A 377 -15.46 -12.68 -0.56
N THR A 378 -15.07 -12.69 -1.84
CA THR A 378 -14.09 -13.63 -2.40
C THR A 378 -12.78 -12.90 -2.56
N LEU A 379 -11.76 -13.34 -1.83
CA LEU A 379 -10.42 -12.78 -1.90
C LEU A 379 -9.78 -13.12 -3.25
N ASP A 380 -9.19 -12.12 -3.89
CA ASP A 380 -8.38 -12.30 -5.09
C ASP A 380 -6.91 -12.01 -4.76
N PRO A 381 -6.04 -13.04 -4.67
CA PRO A 381 -4.62 -12.83 -4.38
C PRO A 381 -3.87 -12.13 -5.52
N ASN A 382 -4.51 -11.91 -6.67
CA ASN A 382 -3.92 -11.30 -7.87
C ASN A 382 -4.47 -9.89 -8.15
N VAL A 383 -5.03 -9.20 -7.15
CA VAL A 383 -5.49 -7.82 -7.33
C VAL A 383 -4.34 -6.94 -7.81
N ASN A 384 -4.59 -6.24 -8.92
CA ASN A 384 -3.63 -5.30 -9.47
C ASN A 384 -3.60 -4.00 -8.66
N ILE A 385 -2.47 -3.75 -8.01
CA ILE A 385 -2.19 -2.55 -7.20
C ILE A 385 -1.24 -1.56 -7.90
N SER A 386 -0.97 -1.75 -9.19
CA SER A 386 -0.06 -0.89 -9.97
C SER A 386 -0.56 0.56 -10.03
N GLY A 387 -1.87 0.78 -9.98
CA GLY A 387 -2.49 2.10 -9.91
C GLY A 387 -2.11 2.83 -8.61
N ASN A 388 -2.32 2.20 -7.46
CA ASN A 388 -1.92 2.72 -6.14
C ASN A 388 -0.42 3.01 -6.09
N TRP A 389 0.39 2.05 -6.55
CA TRP A 389 1.84 2.22 -6.63
C TRP A 389 2.25 3.40 -7.54
N THR A 390 1.62 3.55 -8.71
CA THR A 390 1.91 4.65 -9.65
C THR A 390 1.54 6.00 -9.07
N ALA A 391 0.41 6.12 -8.38
CA ALA A 391 0.00 7.34 -7.70
C ALA A 391 1.03 7.84 -6.67
N ARG A 392 1.87 6.92 -6.15
CA ARG A 392 2.88 7.19 -5.13
C ARG A 392 4.31 7.26 -5.63
N ARG A 393 4.57 6.84 -6.86
CA ARG A 393 5.93 6.73 -7.42
C ARG A 393 6.74 8.04 -7.35
N TRP A 394 6.06 9.17 -7.20
CA TRP A 394 6.67 10.50 -7.06
C TRP A 394 7.29 10.76 -5.68
N ARG A 395 7.19 9.83 -4.69
CA ARG A 395 7.58 10.07 -3.29
C ARG A 395 8.21 8.83 -2.62
N PHE A 396 9.54 8.86 -2.42
CA PHE A 396 10.36 7.97 -1.55
C PHE A 396 10.34 6.46 -1.85
N VAL A 397 11.03 5.69 -0.99
CA VAL A 397 10.86 4.23 -0.88
C VAL A 397 9.38 3.97 -0.58
N ALA A 398 8.68 3.27 -1.47
CA ALA A 398 7.33 2.80 -1.15
C ALA A 398 7.41 1.40 -0.56
N LEU A 399 7.03 1.23 0.71
CA LEU A 399 6.50 -0.04 1.19
C LEU A 399 5.06 -0.15 0.71
N LEU A 400 4.62 -1.34 0.36
CA LEU A 400 3.20 -1.59 0.15
C LEU A 400 2.76 -2.58 1.21
N LEU A 401 1.89 -2.16 2.11
CA LEU A 401 1.33 -3.04 3.13
C LEU A 401 -0.03 -3.52 2.63
N ILE A 402 -0.05 -4.69 2.00
CA ILE A 402 -1.32 -5.34 1.66
C ILE A 402 -1.83 -5.99 2.94
N VAL A 403 -2.84 -5.37 3.57
CA VAL A 403 -3.57 -6.02 4.66
C VAL A 403 -4.80 -6.66 4.04
N SER A 404 -4.84 -8.00 3.97
CA SER A 404 -6.09 -8.70 3.68
C SER A 404 -7.01 -8.57 4.90
N ALA A 405 -7.96 -7.64 4.88
CA ALA A 405 -9.16 -7.84 5.68
C ALA A 405 -10.02 -8.87 4.94
N ALA A 406 -9.96 -10.12 5.39
CA ALA A 406 -11.23 -10.81 5.48
C ALA A 406 -12.06 -10.00 6.48
N VAL A 407 -13.14 -9.39 5.99
CA VAL A 407 -14.14 -8.63 6.77
C VAL A 407 -13.70 -7.18 7.06
N GLN A 408 -14.29 -6.22 6.33
CA GLN A 408 -14.44 -4.85 6.85
C GLN A 408 -14.93 -4.97 8.30
N PRO A 409 -14.31 -4.27 9.29
CA PRO A 409 -14.86 -4.24 10.62
C PRO A 409 -16.29 -3.72 10.48
N ARG A 410 -17.25 -4.58 10.81
CA ARG A 410 -18.64 -4.12 10.95
C ARG A 410 -18.61 -2.98 11.97
N PRO A 411 -19.45 -1.95 11.83
CA PRO A 411 -19.64 -0.99 12.92
C PRO A 411 -19.96 -1.77 14.20
N GLY A 412 -19.04 -1.78 15.17
CA GLY A 412 -19.17 -2.54 16.42
C GLY A 412 -18.34 -3.82 16.57
N SER A 413 -17.49 -4.22 15.62
CA SER A 413 -16.43 -5.20 15.94
C SER A 413 -15.27 -4.47 16.62
N SER A 414 -15.08 -4.72 17.91
CA SER A 414 -13.82 -4.41 18.59
C SER A 414 -12.72 -5.16 17.84
N PHE A 415 -11.73 -4.42 17.33
CA PHE A 415 -10.44 -5.03 17.06
C PHE A 415 -9.98 -5.68 18.34
#